data_AF-A0A382AQX7-F1
#
_entry.id   AF-A0A382AQX7-F1
#
_cell.length_a   1.000
_cell.length_b   1.000
_cell.length_c   1.000
_cell.angle_alpha   90.00
_cell.angle_beta   90.00
_cell.angle_gamma   90.00
#
_symmetry.space_group_name_H-M   'P 1'
#
loop_
_entity.id
_entity.type
_entity.pdbx_description
1 polymer ?
#
loop_
_entity_poly.entity_id
_entity_poly.type
_entity_poly.pdbx_seq_one_letter_code
_entity_poly.pdbx_strand_id
1 'polypeptide(L)' 'MTDSISLAETCISASAKVWKDDGEILATGIGLIPRLAVGLAKLTTNPDLMMTDGEAFLIS' A
#
# COMPACT_ATOMS: atom_id res chain seq x y z
N MET A 1 24.98 -7.25 -0.65
CA MET A 1 23.61 -7.51 -0.18
C MET A 1 23.19 -8.82 -0.80
N THR A 2 22.62 -9.75 -0.04
CA THR A 2 22.16 -11.03 -0.57
C THR A 2 20.93 -10.80 -1.44
N ASP A 3 20.89 -11.34 -2.67
CA ASP A 3 19.78 -11.23 -3.65
C ASP A 3 18.47 -11.95 -3.21
N SER A 4 18.29 -12.18 -1.90
CA SER A 4 17.11 -12.84 -1.34
C SER A 4 16.06 -11.81 -0.96
N ILE A 5 14.88 -11.90 -1.59
CA ILE A 5 13.70 -11.13 -1.19
C ILE A 5 13.30 -11.54 0.23
N SER A 6 13.15 -10.57 1.11
CA SER A 6 12.71 -10.78 2.49
C SER A 6 11.22 -11.15 2.57
N LEU A 7 10.83 -11.75 3.69
CA LEU A 7 9.41 -12.03 3.97
C LEU A 7 8.59 -10.73 4.01
N ALA A 8 9.16 -9.64 4.55
CA ALA A 8 8.48 -8.35 4.61
C ALA A 8 8.17 -7.81 3.21
N GLU A 9 9.14 -7.82 2.29
CA GLU A 9 8.94 -7.39 0.90
C GLU A 9 7.89 -8.25 0.19
N THR A 10 7.92 -9.57 0.43
CA THR A 10 6.92 -10.50 -0.10
C THR A 10 5.52 -10.15 0.40
N CYS A 11 5.35 -9.94 1.71
CA CYS A 11 4.06 -9.58 2.30
C CYS A 11 3.55 -8.22 1.81
N ILE A 12 4.43 -7.21 1.70
CA ILE A 12 4.07 -5.87 1.20
C ILE A 12 3.62 -5.97 -0.26
N SER A 13 4.43 -6.60 -1.12
CA SER A 13 4.14 -6.73 -2.56
C SER A 13 2.88 -7.56 -2.83
N ALA A 14 2.67 -8.65 -2.08
CA ALA A 14 1.47 -9.47 -2.21
C ALA A 14 0.22 -8.69 -1.77
N SER A 15 0.27 -8.01 -0.63
CA SER A 15 -0.86 -7.26 -0.07
C SER A 15 -1.24 -6.07 -0.93
N ALA A 16 -0.27 -5.38 -1.55
CA ALA A 16 -0.52 -4.23 -2.43
C ALA A 16 -1.47 -4.54 -3.61
N LYS A 17 -1.53 -5.81 -4.04
CA LYS A 17 -2.33 -6.23 -5.19
C LYS A 17 -3.84 -6.21 -4.94
N VAL A 18 -4.28 -6.14 -3.68
CA VAL A 18 -5.72 -6.18 -3.34
C VAL A 18 -6.47 -4.99 -3.92
N TRP A 19 -5.80 -3.85 -4.14
CA TRP A 19 -6.41 -2.61 -4.60
C TRP A 19 -6.32 -2.34 -6.11
N LYS A 20 -5.84 -3.29 -6.91
CA LYS A 20 -5.47 -3.04 -8.31
C LYS A 20 -6.61 -2.47 -9.16
N ASP A 21 -7.83 -2.96 -8.97
CA ASP A 21 -8.99 -2.66 -9.82
C ASP A 21 -10.12 -1.94 -9.05
N ASP A 22 -9.83 -1.42 -7.86
CA ASP A 22 -10.81 -0.76 -6.99
C ASP A 22 -11.11 0.70 -7.40
N GLY A 23 -10.24 1.33 -8.21
CA GLY A 23 -10.35 2.74 -8.58
C GLY A 23 -10.16 3.69 -7.39
N GLU A 24 -10.92 4.79 -7.37
CA GLU A 24 -10.85 5.84 -6.35
C GLU A 24 -11.60 5.42 -5.07
N ILE A 25 -10.87 4.82 -4.12
CA ILE A 25 -11.38 4.47 -2.78
C ILE A 25 -10.42 4.90 -1.68
N LEU A 26 -10.94 5.11 -0.47
CA LEU A 26 -10.13 5.39 0.71
C LEU A 26 -9.59 4.10 1.32
N ALA A 27 -8.27 3.88 1.23
CA ALA A 27 -7.61 2.70 1.76
C ALA A 27 -6.90 2.97 3.10
N THR A 28 -7.21 2.15 4.10
CA THR A 28 -6.63 2.23 5.45
C THR A 28 -5.71 1.04 5.72
N GLY A 29 -4.40 1.27 5.69
CA GLY A 29 -3.39 0.27 6.06
C GLY A 29 -3.03 0.37 7.55
N ILE A 30 -3.67 -0.45 8.39
CA ILE A 30 -3.40 -0.47 9.84
C ILE A 30 -2.14 -1.31 10.13
N GLY A 31 -1.12 -0.66 10.71
CA GLY A 31 0.18 -1.29 11.00
C GLY A 31 1.20 -1.15 9.88
N LEU A 32 2.47 -1.48 10.15
CA LEU A 32 3.60 -1.18 9.26
C LEU A 32 3.48 -1.82 7.87
N ILE A 33 3.28 -3.14 7.81
CA ILE A 33 3.22 -3.87 6.53
C ILE A 33 2.01 -3.44 5.69
N PRO A 34 0.77 -3.39 6.22
CA PRO A 34 -0.38 -2.91 5.44
C PRO A 34 -0.24 -1.44 5.02
N ARG A 35 0.31 -0.56 5.86
CA ARG A 35 0.54 0.84 5.51
C ARG A 35 1.46 0.98 4.30
N LEU A 36 2.56 0.23 4.28
CA LEU A 36 3.48 0.20 3.14
C LEU A 36 2.82 -0.43 1.90
N ALA A 37 1.99 -1.46 2.07
CA ALA A 37 1.28 -2.10 0.97
C ALA A 37 0.29 -1.14 0.27
N VAL A 38 -0.49 -0.37 1.04
CA VAL A 38 -1.40 0.65 0.48
C VAL A 38 -0.60 1.71 -0.28
N GLY A 39 0.50 2.20 0.29
CA GLY A 39 1.37 3.16 -0.37
C GLY A 39 1.99 2.63 -1.67
N LEU A 40 2.44 1.37 -1.66
CA LEU A 40 2.95 0.70 -2.85
C LEU A 40 1.88 0.58 -3.92
N ALA A 41 0.65 0.19 -3.57
CA ALA A 41 -0.47 0.11 -4.50
C ALA A 41 -0.78 1.47 -5.12
N LYS A 42 -0.87 2.52 -4.29
CA LYS A 42 -1.08 3.90 -4.72
C LYS A 42 -0.01 4.39 -5.69
N LEU A 43 1.26 4.04 -5.46
CA LEU A 43 2.36 4.49 -6.31
C LEU A 43 2.56 3.67 -7.59
N THR A 44 1.90 2.52 -7.74
CA THR A 44 2.20 1.59 -8.83
C THR A 44 0.97 1.13 -9.61
N THR A 45 0.01 0.48 -8.96
CA THR A 45 -1.08 -0.24 -9.64
C THR A 45 -2.41 0.49 -9.60
N ASN A 46 -2.64 1.36 -8.62
CA ASN A 46 -3.88 2.16 -8.53
C ASN A 46 -3.56 3.58 -8.02
N PRO A 47 -3.17 4.52 -8.91
CA PRO A 47 -2.86 5.91 -8.56
C PRO A 47 -4.04 6.69 -7.95
N ASP A 48 -5.27 6.27 -8.26
CA ASP A 48 -6.51 6.90 -7.79
C ASP A 48 -6.82 6.56 -6.32
N LEU A 49 -6.10 5.60 -5.72
CA LEU A 49 -6.29 5.21 -4.34
C LEU A 49 -6.06 6.39 -3.38
N MET A 50 -7.01 6.65 -2.48
CA MET A 50 -6.86 7.69 -1.45
C MET A 50 -6.31 7.10 -0.16
N MET A 51 -5.53 7.89 0.59
CA MET A 51 -4.93 7.51 1.86
C MET A 51 -5.01 8.66 2.86
N THR A 52 -5.09 8.34 4.16
CA THR A 52 -4.90 9.33 5.23
C THR A 52 -3.46 9.31 5.77
N ASP A 53 -3.11 10.32 6.54
CA ASP A 53 -1.91 10.36 7.40
C ASP A 53 -1.98 9.39 8.59
N GLY A 54 -3.14 8.76 8.81
CA GLY A 54 -3.43 7.93 9.98
C GLY A 54 -4.12 8.68 11.12
N GLU A 55 -4.34 9.98 10.96
CA GLU A 55 -5.02 10.84 11.93
C GLU A 55 -6.24 11.53 11.29
N ALA A 56 -6.06 12.69 10.66
CA ALA A 56 -7.18 13.55 10.24
C ALA A 56 -7.00 14.22 8.86
N PHE A 57 -5.93 13.91 8.12
CA PHE A 57 -5.66 14.52 6.82
C PHE A 57 -5.50 13.48 5.72
N LEU A 58 -5.94 13.83 4.51
CA LEU A 58 -5.61 13.09 3.30
C LEU A 58 -4.16 13.35 2.90
N ILE A 59 -3.54 12.33 2.32
CA ILE A 59 -2.20 12.42 1.74
C ILE A 59 -2.25 12.16 0.24
N SER A 60 -1.39 12.88 -0.49
CA SER A 60 -1.23 12.80 -1.95
C SER A 60 -0.30 11.69 -2.37
#